data_AF-F0ZBY3-F1
#
_entry.id   AF-F0ZBY3-F1
#
_cell.length_a   1.000
_cell.length_b   1.000
_cell.length_c   1.000
_cell.angle_alpha   90.00
_cell.angle_beta   90.00
_cell.angle_gamma   90.00
#
_symmetry.space_group_name_H-M   'P 1'
#
loop_
_entity.id
_entity.type
_entity.pdbx_description
1 polymer ?
#
loop_
_entity_poly.entity_id
_entity_poly.type
_entity_poly.pdbx_seq_one_letter_code
_entity_poly.pdbx_strand_id
1 'polypeptide(L)'
;MKNSNINNNYQALKKITSQEENQNWCQWLGGLIDASGQIVLKKDGEVFLEISLETVNYHSLATIKHRLGGGHINVLGGNYTCQYKLSNVGPEVIKLINGHIRHPSKQEQLRDICNHFGINYKPPLELTPIDFWISGVYESIGKCELNIEDLSISITLTDRNEHILTEVCRVLGGRLVYYRASNGTYKLHFQKKEELERLFNYFDHNSFKIKSAPQIKLVPEFYKILMEYEKKGNTDSELPLYIWECFLKLWNQHKEEYYDNKNLKNIENALENSFKKDKIKIYNSNFD
;
A
#
# COMPACT_ATOMS: atom_id res chain seq x y z
N MET A 1 20.19 -42.61 -3.24
CA MET A 1 20.53 -41.47 -4.13
C MET A 1 19.29 -40.63 -4.52
N LYS A 2 18.43 -40.19 -3.57
CA LYS A 2 17.26 -39.32 -3.88
C LYS A 2 17.15 -38.02 -3.03
N ASN A 3 18.07 -37.76 -2.11
CA ASN A 3 17.98 -36.61 -1.18
C ASN A 3 18.71 -35.33 -1.63
N SER A 4 19.56 -35.37 -2.66
CA SER A 4 20.29 -34.18 -3.13
C SER A 4 19.44 -33.26 -4.02
N ASN A 5 18.45 -33.79 -4.75
CA ASN A 5 17.63 -32.98 -5.67
C ASN A 5 16.50 -32.19 -4.97
N ILE A 6 15.99 -32.68 -3.83
CA ILE A 6 14.88 -32.02 -3.12
C ILE A 6 15.36 -30.77 -2.38
N ASN A 7 16.53 -30.82 -1.72
CA ASN A 7 17.10 -29.65 -1.03
C ASN A 7 17.51 -28.53 -2.00
N ASN A 8 18.03 -28.87 -3.17
CA ASN A 8 18.39 -27.87 -4.19
C ASN A 8 17.14 -27.18 -4.77
N ASN A 9 16.05 -27.93 -4.99
CA ASN A 9 14.79 -27.35 -5.43
C ASN A 9 14.15 -26.45 -4.36
N TYR A 10 14.22 -26.82 -3.08
CA TYR A 10 13.70 -25.99 -2.00
C TYR A 10 14.47 -24.67 -1.84
N GLN A 11 15.80 -24.69 -1.94
CA GLN A 11 16.62 -23.48 -1.90
C GLN A 11 16.42 -22.59 -3.13
N ALA A 12 16.27 -23.20 -4.32
CA ALA A 12 15.95 -22.47 -5.55
C ALA A 12 14.56 -21.83 -5.46
N LEU A 13 13.54 -22.55 -5.00
CA LEU A 13 12.20 -22.02 -4.76
C LEU A 13 12.22 -20.89 -3.72
N LYS A 14 12.90 -21.06 -2.59
CA LYS A 14 13.05 -20.01 -1.57
C LYS A 14 13.80 -18.77 -2.09
N LYS A 15 14.75 -18.96 -3.01
CA LYS A 15 15.47 -17.86 -3.66
C LYS A 15 14.58 -17.15 -4.69
N ILE A 16 13.79 -17.90 -5.46
CA ILE A 16 12.81 -17.35 -6.42
C ILE A 16 11.74 -16.56 -5.67
N THR A 17 11.14 -17.14 -4.62
CA THR A 17 10.13 -16.45 -3.80
C THR A 17 10.71 -15.22 -3.12
N SER A 18 11.96 -15.26 -2.63
CA SER A 18 12.57 -14.06 -2.02
C SER A 18 12.94 -12.99 -3.05
N GLN A 19 13.27 -13.37 -4.29
CA GLN A 19 13.52 -12.42 -5.38
C GLN A 19 12.21 -11.76 -5.86
N GLU A 20 11.15 -12.55 -6.05
CA GLU A 20 9.81 -12.05 -6.38
C GLU A 20 9.26 -11.15 -5.27
N GLU A 21 9.35 -11.57 -4.00
CA GLU A 21 8.96 -10.74 -2.85
C GLU A 21 9.73 -9.41 -2.78
N ASN A 22 11.00 -9.42 -3.15
CA ASN A 22 11.80 -8.20 -3.22
C ASN A 22 11.34 -7.31 -4.36
N GLN A 23 11.08 -7.85 -5.54
CA GLN A 23 10.57 -7.10 -6.68
C GLN A 23 9.19 -6.49 -6.38
N ASN A 24 8.27 -7.29 -5.83
CA ASN A 24 6.93 -6.85 -5.45
C ASN A 24 6.98 -5.71 -4.44
N TRP A 25 7.88 -5.80 -3.46
CA TRP A 25 8.07 -4.71 -2.50
C TRP A 25 8.71 -3.46 -3.12
N CYS A 26 9.64 -3.60 -4.05
CA CYS A 26 10.24 -2.46 -4.76
C CYS A 26 9.19 -1.74 -5.62
N GLN A 27 8.32 -2.48 -6.31
CA GLN A 27 7.19 -1.93 -7.04
C GLN A 27 6.20 -1.21 -6.11
N TRP A 28 5.83 -1.84 -4.99
CA TRP A 28 4.96 -1.25 -3.97
C TRP A 28 5.57 0.04 -3.39
N LEU A 29 6.86 0.03 -3.05
CA LEU A 29 7.57 1.22 -2.58
C LEU A 29 7.58 2.33 -3.65
N GLY A 30 7.77 1.98 -4.92
CA GLY A 30 7.68 2.92 -6.04
C GLY A 30 6.32 3.62 -6.10
N GLY A 31 5.23 2.88 -5.94
CA GLY A 31 3.87 3.43 -5.90
C GLY A 31 3.62 4.39 -4.74
N LEU A 32 4.11 4.04 -3.54
CA LEU A 32 4.06 4.91 -2.38
C LEU A 32 4.86 6.19 -2.59
N ILE A 33 6.08 6.07 -3.14
CA ILE A 33 6.92 7.23 -3.43
C ILE A 33 6.23 8.11 -4.46
N ASP A 34 5.65 7.55 -5.50
CA ASP A 34 4.96 8.29 -6.56
C ASP A 34 3.73 9.05 -6.06
N ALA A 35 2.96 8.47 -5.14
CA ALA A 35 1.75 9.11 -4.62
C ALA A 35 2.03 10.09 -3.47
N SER A 36 2.79 9.69 -2.43
CA SER A 36 2.99 10.53 -1.23
C SER A 36 4.44 10.65 -0.76
N GLY A 37 5.41 10.29 -1.59
CA GLY A 37 6.82 10.47 -1.29
C GLY A 37 7.53 11.50 -2.14
N GLN A 38 8.77 11.80 -1.75
CA GLN A 38 9.73 12.61 -2.48
C GLN A 38 11.14 12.06 -2.31
N ILE A 39 11.93 12.14 -3.37
CA ILE A 39 13.36 11.84 -3.33
C ILE A 39 14.14 13.03 -3.89
N VAL A 40 15.10 13.54 -3.12
CA VAL A 40 15.72 14.83 -3.42
C VAL A 40 17.22 14.73 -3.22
N LEU A 41 17.97 15.16 -4.24
CA LEU A 41 19.40 15.44 -4.16
C LEU A 41 19.59 16.89 -3.71
N LYS A 42 20.20 17.09 -2.54
CA LYS A 42 20.56 18.42 -2.05
C LYS A 42 21.83 18.93 -2.71
N LYS A 43 22.06 20.24 -2.57
CA LYS A 43 23.25 20.93 -3.11
C LYS A 43 24.57 20.46 -2.50
N ASP A 44 24.54 19.95 -1.27
CA ASP A 44 25.71 19.38 -0.58
C ASP A 44 25.99 17.92 -0.98
N GLY A 45 25.18 17.34 -1.87
CA GLY A 45 25.30 15.96 -2.33
C GLY A 45 24.53 14.96 -1.46
N GLU A 46 23.89 15.38 -0.36
CA GLU A 46 23.06 14.47 0.43
C GLU A 46 21.77 14.15 -0.34
N VAL A 47 21.43 12.86 -0.43
CA VAL A 47 20.14 12.40 -0.93
C VAL A 47 19.24 12.04 0.25
N PHE A 48 17.97 12.47 0.21
CA PHE A 48 16.98 12.04 1.19
C PHE A 48 15.72 11.51 0.53
N LEU A 49 15.06 10.59 1.25
CA LEU A 49 13.76 10.02 0.92
C LEU A 49 12.79 10.37 2.04
N GLU A 50 11.63 10.88 1.67
CA GLU A 50 10.55 11.20 2.61
C GLU A 50 9.23 10.64 2.08
N ILE A 51 8.42 10.03 2.94
CA ILE A 51 7.10 9.48 2.61
C ILE A 51 6.13 9.86 3.73
N SER A 52 5.03 10.52 3.36
CA SER A 52 4.00 10.97 4.32
C SER A 52 2.69 10.21 4.09
N LEU A 53 2.14 9.56 5.12
CA LEU A 53 0.90 8.78 5.06
C LEU A 53 -0.04 9.14 6.20
N GLU A 54 -1.33 8.85 6.08
CA GLU A 54 -2.26 8.92 7.22
C GLU A 54 -1.79 7.97 8.35
N THR A 55 -2.07 8.30 9.61
CA THR A 55 -1.61 7.54 10.80
C THR A 55 -2.09 6.10 10.81
N VAL A 56 -3.25 5.83 10.19
CA VAL A 56 -3.77 4.47 9.98
C VAL A 56 -2.81 3.59 9.17
N ASN A 57 -1.91 4.21 8.38
CA ASN A 57 -0.92 3.51 7.55
C ASN A 57 0.49 3.52 8.19
N TYR A 58 0.60 3.78 9.50
CA TYR A 58 1.88 3.78 10.23
C TYR A 58 2.68 2.49 10.01
N HIS A 59 2.00 1.33 9.99
CA HIS A 59 2.66 0.05 9.78
C HIS A 59 3.43 0.00 8.44
N SER A 60 2.91 0.65 7.41
CA SER A 60 3.56 0.72 6.10
C SER A 60 4.88 1.48 6.21
N LEU A 61 4.90 2.61 6.93
CA LEU A 61 6.14 3.36 7.23
C LEU A 61 7.12 2.54 8.09
N ALA A 62 6.64 1.83 9.11
CA ALA A 62 7.47 0.96 9.94
C ALA A 62 8.12 -0.17 9.12
N THR A 63 7.39 -0.72 8.16
CA THR A 63 7.90 -1.75 7.24
C THR A 63 9.00 -1.20 6.34
N ILE A 64 8.84 0.03 5.84
CA ILE A 64 9.84 0.72 5.02
C ILE A 64 11.10 0.95 5.84
N LYS A 65 10.98 1.56 7.04
CA LYS A 65 12.09 1.78 7.97
C LYS A 65 12.86 0.50 8.25
N HIS A 66 12.15 -0.61 8.50
CA HIS A 66 12.77 -1.90 8.76
C HIS A 66 13.55 -2.43 7.55
N ARG A 67 12.96 -2.39 6.35
CA ARG A 67 13.59 -2.90 5.12
C ARG A 67 14.74 -2.05 4.61
N LEU A 68 14.66 -0.73 4.79
CA LEU A 68 15.76 0.19 4.45
C LEU A 68 16.82 0.27 5.54
N GLY A 69 16.61 -0.37 6.71
CA GLY A 69 17.61 -0.48 7.77
C GLY A 69 17.90 0.83 8.52
N GLY A 70 17.08 1.86 8.36
CA GLY A 70 17.34 3.18 8.92
C GLY A 70 16.21 4.20 8.71
N GLY A 71 16.46 5.43 9.14
CA GLY A 71 15.50 6.54 9.08
C GLY A 71 14.65 6.67 10.35
N HIS A 72 13.81 7.70 10.38
CA HIS A 72 12.93 8.02 11.50
C HIS A 72 11.49 8.20 11.03
N ILE A 73 10.54 7.92 11.92
CA ILE A 73 9.12 8.15 11.68
C ILE A 73 8.66 9.19 12.69
N ASN A 74 8.10 10.29 12.21
CA ASN A 74 7.55 11.35 13.03
C ASN A 74 6.04 11.44 12.81
N VAL A 75 5.28 11.62 13.89
CA VAL A 75 3.87 12.01 13.78
C VAL A 75 3.81 13.52 13.59
N LEU A 76 3.20 13.97 12.49
CA LEU A 76 2.99 15.39 12.22
C LEU A 76 1.73 15.83 12.96
N GLY A 77 1.89 16.70 13.96
CA GLY A 77 0.78 17.17 14.79
C GLY A 77 -0.32 17.86 13.95
N GLY A 78 -1.58 17.58 14.28
CA GLY A 78 -2.76 18.28 13.74
C GLY A 78 -3.47 17.62 12.55
N ASN A 79 -2.83 16.71 11.81
CA ASN A 79 -3.37 16.20 10.53
C ASN A 79 -3.45 14.67 10.42
N TYR A 80 -3.40 13.93 11.53
CA TYR A 80 -3.40 12.45 11.53
C TYR A 80 -2.45 11.88 10.47
N THR A 81 -1.25 12.47 10.34
CA THR A 81 -0.27 12.13 9.31
C THR A 81 1.02 11.70 10.00
N CYS A 82 1.63 10.62 9.52
CA CYS A 82 2.95 10.16 9.88
C CYS A 82 3.90 10.35 8.70
N GLN A 83 5.15 10.68 9.00
CA GLN A 83 6.18 10.87 7.98
C GLN A 83 7.38 9.99 8.29
N TYR A 84 7.76 9.15 7.33
CA TYR A 84 9.05 8.48 7.31
C TYR A 84 10.08 9.35 6.60
N LYS A 85 11.28 9.46 7.16
CA LYS A 85 12.40 10.16 6.56
C LYS A 85 13.70 9.38 6.70
N LEU A 86 14.38 9.22 5.58
CA LEU A 86 15.72 8.64 5.47
C LEU A 86 16.67 9.68 4.90
N SER A 87 17.64 10.09 5.72
CA SER A 87 18.78 10.92 5.31
C SER A 87 19.92 10.05 4.78
N ASN A 88 20.82 10.65 4.00
CA ASN A 88 21.97 9.97 3.40
C ASN A 88 21.59 8.68 2.65
N VAL A 89 20.54 8.76 1.82
CA VAL A 89 20.10 7.66 0.97
C VAL A 89 21.25 7.24 0.06
N GLY A 90 21.73 6.01 0.22
CA GLY A 90 22.83 5.48 -0.57
C GLY A 90 22.39 4.83 -1.89
N PRO A 91 23.36 4.44 -2.73
CA PRO A 91 23.12 3.85 -4.05
C PRO A 91 22.34 2.53 -3.98
N GLU A 92 22.39 1.80 -2.88
CA GLU A 92 21.60 0.59 -2.64
C GLU A 92 20.10 0.85 -2.64
N VAL A 93 19.64 1.92 -2.01
CA VAL A 93 18.21 2.30 -2.01
C VAL A 93 17.79 2.77 -3.40
N ILE A 94 18.65 3.53 -4.07
CA ILE A 94 18.38 3.99 -5.44
C ILE A 94 18.21 2.82 -6.40
N LYS A 95 19.03 1.78 -6.28
CA LYS A 95 18.89 0.55 -7.07
C LYS A 95 17.56 -0.18 -6.82
N LEU A 96 16.99 -0.09 -5.62
CA LEU A 96 15.70 -0.72 -5.29
C LEU A 96 14.53 -0.02 -6.00
N ILE A 97 14.56 1.31 -6.13
CA ILE A 97 13.45 2.07 -6.74
C ILE A 97 13.64 2.35 -8.23
N ASN A 98 14.85 2.16 -8.76
CA ASN A 98 15.19 2.43 -10.16
C ASN A 98 14.42 1.50 -11.12
N GLY A 99 13.58 2.09 -11.97
CA GLY A 99 12.63 1.38 -12.84
C GLY A 99 11.23 1.18 -12.24
N HIS A 100 10.94 1.71 -11.06
CA HIS A 100 9.62 1.63 -10.42
C HIS A 100 8.94 2.98 -10.17
N ILE A 101 9.67 4.08 -10.36
CA ILE A 101 9.13 5.45 -10.28
C ILE A 101 8.50 5.83 -11.62
N ARG A 102 7.23 6.23 -11.58
CA ARG A 102 6.41 6.57 -12.75
C ARG A 102 6.08 8.05 -12.82
N HIS A 103 6.03 8.77 -11.69
CA HIS A 103 5.72 10.19 -11.71
C HIS A 103 6.79 10.98 -12.49
N PRO A 104 6.46 11.75 -13.53
CA PRO A 104 7.45 12.38 -14.42
C PRO A 104 8.49 13.24 -13.70
N SER A 105 8.06 14.13 -12.80
CA SER A 105 9.01 14.95 -12.04
C SER A 105 9.91 14.13 -11.09
N LYS A 106 9.45 12.97 -10.61
CA LYS A 106 10.24 12.09 -9.75
C LYS A 106 11.19 11.23 -10.57
N GLN A 107 10.83 10.91 -11.82
CA GLN A 107 11.75 10.30 -12.78
C GLN A 107 12.93 11.22 -13.09
N GLU A 108 12.69 12.52 -13.24
CA GLU A 108 13.76 13.53 -13.42
C GLU A 108 14.67 13.59 -12.19
N GLN A 109 14.09 13.72 -10.98
CA GLN A 109 14.84 13.69 -9.73
C GLN A 109 15.67 12.41 -9.59
N LEU A 110 15.09 11.26 -9.90
CA LEU A 110 15.76 9.97 -9.84
C LEU A 110 16.90 9.88 -10.86
N ARG A 111 16.74 10.45 -12.06
CA ARG A 111 17.81 10.48 -13.07
C ARG A 111 19.01 11.27 -12.59
N ASP A 112 18.79 12.42 -11.96
CA ASP A 112 19.87 13.24 -11.39
C ASP A 112 20.59 12.49 -10.27
N ILE A 113 19.85 11.80 -9.41
CA ILE A 113 20.41 10.97 -8.35
C ILE A 113 21.17 9.76 -8.91
N CYS A 114 20.65 9.11 -9.96
CA CYS A 114 21.34 8.03 -10.66
C CYS A 114 22.67 8.51 -11.22
N ASN A 115 22.70 9.69 -11.84
CA ASN A 115 23.94 10.31 -12.33
C ASN A 115 24.92 10.59 -11.19
N HIS A 116 24.44 11.14 -10.06
CA HIS A 116 25.25 11.41 -8.87
C HIS A 116 25.96 10.15 -8.35
N PHE A 117 25.28 9.00 -8.36
CA PHE A 117 25.84 7.72 -7.90
C PHE A 117 26.51 6.87 -9.02
N GLY A 118 26.55 7.34 -10.27
CA GLY A 118 27.04 6.55 -11.40
C GLY A 118 26.20 5.30 -11.70
N ILE A 119 24.89 5.33 -11.39
CA ILE A 119 23.93 4.26 -11.67
C ILE A 119 23.28 4.53 -13.02
N ASN A 120 23.16 3.51 -13.88
CA ASN A 120 22.38 3.65 -15.11
C ASN A 120 20.88 3.78 -14.78
N TYR A 121 20.27 4.88 -15.19
CA TYR A 121 18.83 5.11 -15.04
C TYR A 121 18.02 4.08 -15.83
N LYS A 122 16.95 3.56 -15.22
CA LYS A 122 15.99 2.65 -15.86
C LYS A 122 14.63 3.34 -15.93
N PRO A 123 14.06 3.55 -17.12
CA PRO A 123 12.67 3.98 -17.22
C PRO A 123 11.74 2.89 -16.66
N PRO A 124 10.57 3.26 -16.12
CA PRO A 124 9.60 2.27 -15.67
C PRO A 124 9.08 1.46 -16.85
N LEU A 125 8.90 0.16 -16.66
CA LEU A 125 8.22 -0.71 -17.63
C LEU A 125 6.72 -0.40 -17.66
N GLU A 126 6.04 -0.83 -18.71
CA GLU A 126 4.58 -0.70 -18.78
C GLU A 126 3.91 -1.35 -17.58
N LEU A 127 2.95 -0.65 -16.98
CA LEU A 127 2.20 -1.16 -15.83
C LEU A 127 1.20 -2.24 -16.27
N THR A 128 1.16 -3.35 -15.53
CA THR A 128 0.28 -4.48 -15.75
C THR A 128 -0.64 -4.72 -14.54
N PRO A 129 -1.76 -5.45 -14.70
CA PRO A 129 -2.66 -5.77 -13.60
C PRO A 129 -2.07 -6.70 -12.52
N ILE A 130 -0.82 -7.16 -12.66
CA ILE A 130 -0.15 -7.99 -11.66
C ILE A 130 1.01 -7.28 -10.97
N ASP A 131 1.27 -6.02 -11.32
CA ASP A 131 2.31 -5.23 -10.67
C ASP A 131 1.83 -4.66 -9.34
N PHE A 132 2.72 -4.57 -8.36
CA PHE A 132 2.41 -4.10 -7.00
C PHE A 132 2.45 -2.58 -6.86
N TRP A 133 2.77 -1.84 -7.93
CA TRP A 133 2.82 -0.37 -7.88
C TRP A 133 1.46 0.25 -7.52
N ILE A 134 0.35 -0.26 -8.07
CA ILE A 134 -0.99 0.26 -7.75
C ILE A 134 -1.35 0.00 -6.29
N SER A 135 -0.92 -1.12 -5.71
CA SER A 135 -1.09 -1.38 -4.28
C SER A 135 -0.37 -0.34 -3.40
N GLY A 136 0.81 0.12 -3.82
CA GLY A 136 1.51 1.21 -3.16
C GLY A 136 0.79 2.55 -3.28
N VAL A 137 0.25 2.87 -4.46
CA VAL A 137 -0.57 4.07 -4.67
C VAL A 137 -1.82 4.04 -3.80
N TYR A 138 -2.55 2.91 -3.78
CA TYR A 138 -3.74 2.75 -2.97
C TYR A 138 -3.44 2.94 -1.47
N GLU A 139 -2.37 2.30 -0.96
CA GLU A 139 -1.92 2.47 0.43
C GLU A 139 -1.61 3.95 0.76
N SER A 140 -1.32 4.76 -0.25
CA SER A 140 -0.96 6.17 -0.10
C SER A 140 -2.18 7.11 -0.07
N ILE A 141 -3.08 6.95 -1.04
CA ILE A 141 -4.13 7.93 -1.36
C ILE A 141 -5.51 7.28 -1.60
N GLY A 142 -5.62 5.97 -1.37
CA GLY A 142 -6.83 5.21 -1.58
C GLY A 142 -7.77 5.23 -0.38
N LYS A 143 -9.07 5.28 -0.67
CA LYS A 143 -10.15 5.19 0.32
C LYS A 143 -11.22 4.23 -0.16
N CYS A 144 -11.74 3.43 0.76
CA CYS A 144 -12.88 2.54 0.54
C CYS A 144 -14.01 2.99 1.47
N GLU A 145 -15.12 3.43 0.89
CA GLU A 145 -16.23 4.06 1.59
C GLU A 145 -17.52 3.29 1.36
N LEU A 146 -18.24 3.03 2.45
CA LEU A 146 -19.59 2.47 2.43
C LEU A 146 -20.57 3.62 2.60
N ASN A 147 -21.48 3.77 1.64
CA ASN A 147 -22.66 4.61 1.77
C ASN A 147 -23.82 3.73 2.23
N ILE A 148 -24.27 3.97 3.47
CA ILE A 148 -25.35 3.19 4.10
C ILE A 148 -26.71 3.58 3.55
N GLU A 149 -26.91 4.85 3.16
CA GLU A 149 -28.19 5.34 2.62
C GLU A 149 -28.47 4.70 1.25
N ASP A 150 -27.46 4.68 0.39
CA ASP A 150 -27.57 4.12 -0.97
C ASP A 150 -27.22 2.63 -1.03
N LEU A 151 -26.85 2.01 0.10
CA LEU A 151 -26.31 0.66 0.19
C LEU A 151 -25.30 0.38 -0.93
N SER A 152 -24.24 1.19 -0.99
CA SER A 152 -23.20 1.08 -2.01
C SER A 152 -21.81 1.22 -1.42
N ILE A 153 -20.84 0.54 -2.05
CA ILE A 153 -19.43 0.74 -1.77
C ILE A 153 -18.81 1.55 -2.90
N SER A 154 -17.89 2.45 -2.56
CA SER A 154 -17.04 3.12 -3.52
C SER A 154 -15.58 3.05 -3.11
N ILE A 155 -14.71 2.86 -4.09
CA ILE A 155 -13.27 3.01 -3.90
C ILE A 155 -12.84 4.27 -4.65
N THR A 156 -12.06 5.12 -3.99
CA THR A 156 -11.54 6.36 -4.58
C THR A 156 -10.04 6.48 -4.38
N LEU A 157 -9.35 7.01 -5.39
CA LEU A 157 -7.98 7.51 -5.27
C LEU A 157 -8.01 9.02 -5.52
N THR A 158 -7.40 9.83 -4.66
CA THR A 158 -7.41 11.30 -4.78
C THR A 158 -6.00 11.86 -4.82
N ASP A 159 -5.69 12.65 -5.86
CA ASP A 159 -4.39 13.31 -6.01
C ASP A 159 -4.56 14.70 -6.64
N ARG A 160 -3.59 15.60 -6.45
CA ARG A 160 -3.50 16.87 -7.20
C ARG A 160 -2.89 16.67 -8.59
N ASN A 161 -2.13 15.59 -8.79
CA ASN A 161 -1.59 15.23 -10.08
C ASN A 161 -2.42 14.11 -10.74
N GLU A 162 -2.91 14.40 -11.94
CA GLU A 162 -3.68 13.45 -12.75
C GLU A 162 -2.86 12.21 -13.14
N HIS A 163 -1.56 12.34 -13.34
CA HIS A 163 -0.72 11.32 -13.98
C HIS A 163 -0.80 9.95 -13.30
N ILE A 164 -0.69 9.91 -11.98
CA ILE A 164 -0.76 8.68 -11.19
C ILE A 164 -2.13 8.02 -11.35
N LEU A 165 -3.19 8.82 -11.32
CA LEU A 165 -4.56 8.33 -11.46
C LEU A 165 -4.83 7.83 -12.87
N THR A 166 -4.27 8.47 -13.90
CA THR A 166 -4.36 8.02 -15.29
C THR A 166 -3.69 6.66 -15.49
N GLU A 167 -2.51 6.44 -14.89
CA GLU A 167 -1.84 5.13 -14.94
C GLU A 167 -2.68 4.03 -14.28
N VAL A 168 -3.27 4.31 -13.11
CA VAL A 168 -4.18 3.35 -12.47
C VAL A 168 -5.43 3.12 -13.33
N CYS A 169 -6.02 4.19 -13.87
CA CYS A 169 -7.23 4.13 -14.68
C CYS A 169 -7.02 3.31 -15.96
N ARG A 170 -5.84 3.40 -16.58
CA ARG A 170 -5.47 2.63 -17.77
C ARG A 170 -5.48 1.12 -17.51
N VAL A 171 -5.08 0.71 -16.31
CA VAL A 171 -4.92 -0.71 -15.95
C VAL A 171 -6.20 -1.30 -15.34
N LEU A 172 -6.84 -0.57 -14.44
CA LEU A 172 -7.99 -1.07 -13.65
C LEU A 172 -9.33 -0.46 -14.05
N GLY A 173 -9.35 0.53 -14.94
CA GLY A 173 -10.54 1.27 -15.33
C GLY A 173 -10.95 2.31 -14.29
N GLY A 174 -12.26 2.46 -14.08
CA GLY A 174 -12.81 3.50 -13.22
C GLY A 174 -13.04 4.81 -13.95
N ARG A 175 -13.56 5.80 -13.22
CA ARG A 175 -13.96 7.11 -13.74
C ARG A 175 -13.10 8.20 -13.13
N LEU A 176 -12.22 8.78 -13.94
CA LEU A 176 -11.38 9.92 -13.55
C LEU A 176 -12.15 11.23 -13.69
N VAL A 177 -12.14 12.05 -12.64
CA VAL A 177 -12.90 13.31 -12.57
C VAL A 177 -12.06 14.39 -11.92
N TYR A 178 -12.10 15.60 -12.48
CA TYR A 178 -11.47 16.79 -11.91
C TYR A 178 -12.46 17.57 -11.03
N TYR A 179 -12.07 17.87 -9.80
CA TYR A 179 -12.84 18.59 -8.80
C TYR A 179 -12.23 19.98 -8.55
N ARG A 180 -12.79 21.01 -9.21
CA ARG A 180 -12.35 22.40 -9.04
C ARG A 180 -12.57 22.91 -7.61
N ALA A 181 -13.66 22.51 -6.96
CA ALA A 181 -14.03 22.98 -5.62
C ALA A 181 -13.08 22.52 -4.50
N SER A 182 -12.22 21.52 -4.76
CA SER A 182 -11.29 20.96 -3.78
C SER A 182 -9.84 21.41 -4.05
N ASN A 183 -9.65 22.70 -4.36
CA ASN A 183 -8.35 23.27 -4.74
C ASN A 183 -7.70 22.60 -5.96
N GLY A 184 -8.52 22.15 -6.91
CA GLY A 184 -8.05 21.50 -8.13
C GLY A 184 -7.43 20.12 -7.87
N THR A 185 -8.26 19.16 -7.46
CA THR A 185 -7.85 17.76 -7.29
C THR A 185 -8.51 16.87 -8.33
N TYR A 186 -7.85 15.78 -8.66
CA TYR A 186 -8.38 14.69 -9.46
C TYR A 186 -8.81 13.57 -8.53
N LYS A 187 -9.91 12.91 -8.85
CA LYS A 187 -10.36 11.69 -8.17
C LYS A 187 -10.67 10.61 -9.20
N LEU A 188 -10.13 9.42 -8.97
CA LEU A 188 -10.48 8.22 -9.70
C LEU A 188 -11.50 7.43 -8.88
N HIS A 189 -12.68 7.21 -9.44
CA HIS A 189 -13.80 6.53 -8.80
C HIS A 189 -14.00 5.12 -9.35
N PHE A 190 -14.23 4.17 -8.45
CA PHE A 190 -14.69 2.82 -8.74
C PHE A 190 -15.96 2.59 -7.94
N GLN A 191 -17.07 2.33 -8.64
CA GLN A 191 -18.40 2.20 -8.01
C GLN A 191 -19.20 1.05 -8.60
N LYS A 192 -18.91 0.63 -9.83
CA LYS A 192 -19.61 -0.49 -10.44
C LYS A 192 -19.15 -1.78 -9.78
N LYS A 193 -20.06 -2.73 -9.60
CA LYS A 193 -19.76 -4.02 -8.99
C LYS A 193 -18.59 -4.72 -9.69
N GLU A 194 -18.56 -4.72 -11.03
CA GLU A 194 -17.51 -5.36 -11.82
C GLU A 194 -16.14 -4.65 -11.70
N GLU A 195 -16.14 -3.33 -11.43
CA GLU A 195 -14.92 -2.58 -11.13
C GLU A 195 -14.39 -2.94 -9.74
N LEU A 196 -15.28 -3.00 -8.75
CA LEU A 196 -14.94 -3.33 -7.38
C LEU A 196 -14.49 -4.79 -7.23
N GLU A 197 -15.09 -5.73 -7.97
CA GLU A 197 -14.64 -7.12 -8.05
C GLU A 197 -13.27 -7.24 -8.71
N ARG A 198 -12.99 -6.48 -9.77
CA ARG A 198 -11.65 -6.43 -10.37
C ARG A 198 -10.61 -5.88 -9.41
N LEU A 199 -10.95 -4.83 -8.66
CA LEU A 199 -10.09 -4.31 -7.60
C LEU A 199 -9.87 -5.31 -6.48
N PHE A 200 -10.93 -5.97 -6.01
CA PHE A 200 -10.82 -7.03 -5.02
C PHE A 200 -9.87 -8.13 -5.50
N ASN A 201 -10.06 -8.63 -6.73
CA ASN A 201 -9.19 -9.65 -7.31
C ASN A 201 -7.74 -9.16 -7.45
N TYR A 202 -7.54 -7.92 -7.91
CA TYR A 202 -6.22 -7.29 -7.94
C TYR A 202 -5.58 -7.31 -6.55
N PHE A 203 -6.25 -6.79 -5.52
CA PHE A 203 -5.70 -6.70 -4.18
C PHE A 203 -5.58 -8.07 -3.48
N ASP A 204 -6.37 -9.07 -3.84
CA ASP A 204 -6.22 -10.42 -3.32
C ASP A 204 -4.88 -11.04 -3.78
N HIS A 205 -4.52 -10.83 -5.04
CA HIS A 205 -3.25 -11.30 -5.62
C HIS A 205 -2.07 -10.38 -5.30
N ASN A 206 -2.31 -9.06 -5.22
CA ASN A 206 -1.30 -8.02 -5.14
C ASN A 206 -1.28 -7.29 -3.78
N SER A 207 -1.80 -7.89 -2.72
CA SER A 207 -1.72 -7.34 -1.36
C SER A 207 -0.36 -7.60 -0.73
N PHE A 208 0.67 -6.89 -1.18
CA PHE A 208 1.86 -6.77 -0.35
C PHE A 208 1.52 -5.92 0.87
N LYS A 209 1.09 -6.58 1.96
CA LYS A 209 0.90 -5.95 3.27
C LYS A 209 -0.05 -4.74 3.29
N ILE A 210 -1.12 -4.78 2.49
CA ILE A 210 -2.22 -3.81 2.64
C ILE A 210 -2.91 -4.10 3.97
N LYS A 211 -2.38 -3.52 5.03
CA LYS A 211 -2.96 -3.57 6.38
C LYS A 211 -4.00 -2.45 6.58
N SER A 212 -4.00 -1.47 5.68
CA SER A 212 -4.85 -0.28 5.71
C SER A 212 -6.12 -0.35 4.87
N ALA A 213 -6.30 -1.41 4.07
CA ALA A 213 -7.52 -1.62 3.27
C ALA A 213 -8.30 -2.90 3.62
N PRO A 214 -8.48 -3.26 4.90
CA PRO A 214 -9.30 -4.42 5.25
C PRO A 214 -10.73 -4.29 4.69
N GLN A 215 -11.24 -3.07 4.49
CA GLN A 215 -12.56 -2.82 3.91
C GLN A 215 -12.69 -3.35 2.48
N ILE A 216 -11.62 -3.33 1.67
CA ILE A 216 -11.66 -3.90 0.31
C ILE A 216 -11.96 -5.39 0.37
N LYS A 217 -11.42 -6.09 1.38
CA LYS A 217 -11.65 -7.52 1.55
C LYS A 217 -13.09 -7.86 1.93
N LEU A 218 -13.87 -6.88 2.37
CA LEU A 218 -15.27 -7.03 2.74
C LEU A 218 -16.23 -6.76 1.58
N VAL A 219 -15.73 -6.32 0.41
CA VAL A 219 -16.56 -6.06 -0.78
C VAL A 219 -17.35 -7.29 -1.24
N PRO A 220 -16.77 -8.51 -1.33
CA PRO A 220 -17.54 -9.68 -1.72
C PRO A 220 -18.66 -10.00 -0.71
N GLU A 221 -18.36 -9.91 0.59
CA GLU A 221 -19.30 -10.14 1.69
C GLU A 221 -20.46 -9.15 1.65
N PHE A 222 -20.18 -7.88 1.37
CA PHE A 222 -21.19 -6.86 1.20
C PHE A 222 -22.22 -7.24 0.11
N TYR A 223 -21.77 -7.62 -1.07
CA TYR A 223 -22.68 -8.02 -2.15
C TYR A 223 -23.42 -9.33 -1.88
N LYS A 224 -22.80 -10.28 -1.17
CA LYS A 224 -23.49 -11.50 -0.70
C LYS A 224 -24.65 -11.13 0.23
N ILE A 225 -24.44 -10.22 1.17
CA ILE A 225 -25.48 -9.76 2.10
C ILE A 225 -26.63 -9.10 1.33
N LEU A 226 -26.34 -8.16 0.41
CA LEU A 226 -27.37 -7.51 -0.40
C LEU A 226 -28.20 -8.50 -1.21
N MET A 227 -27.56 -9.48 -1.86
CA MET A 227 -28.28 -10.52 -2.60
C MET A 227 -29.20 -11.36 -1.71
N GLU A 228 -28.78 -11.69 -0.49
CA GLU A 228 -29.62 -12.43 0.45
C GLU A 228 -30.79 -11.57 0.98
N TYR A 229 -30.58 -10.27 1.17
CA TYR A 229 -31.66 -9.32 1.49
C TYR A 229 -32.70 -9.26 0.36
N GLU A 230 -32.27 -9.16 -0.90
CA GLU A 230 -33.16 -9.13 -2.07
C GLU A 230 -33.97 -10.42 -2.21
N LYS A 231 -33.32 -11.59 -2.05
CA LYS A 231 -33.98 -12.91 -2.16
C LYS A 231 -35.02 -13.15 -1.08
N LYS A 232 -34.79 -12.66 0.14
CA LYS A 232 -35.68 -12.89 1.29
C LYS A 232 -36.92 -12.01 1.28
N GLY A 233 -36.98 -11.00 0.40
CA GLY A 233 -38.16 -10.18 0.10
C GLY A 233 -39.05 -9.85 1.30
N ASN A 234 -38.75 -8.77 2.04
CA ASN A 234 -39.62 -8.21 3.11
C ASN A 234 -40.19 -9.25 4.12
N THR A 235 -39.52 -10.38 4.33
CA THR A 235 -39.86 -11.27 5.44
C THR A 235 -39.13 -10.80 6.69
N ASP A 236 -39.88 -10.57 7.78
CA ASP A 236 -39.43 -10.16 9.13
C ASP A 236 -38.48 -11.20 9.76
N SER A 237 -37.35 -11.47 9.11
CA SER A 237 -36.29 -12.29 9.68
C SER A 237 -35.31 -11.36 10.39
N GLU A 238 -35.00 -11.66 11.66
CA GLU A 238 -33.99 -10.94 12.46
C GLU A 238 -32.55 -11.24 11.97
N LEU A 239 -32.37 -12.31 11.20
CA LEU A 239 -31.08 -12.82 10.76
C LEU A 239 -30.31 -11.88 9.79
N PRO A 240 -30.93 -11.27 8.76
CA PRO A 240 -30.29 -10.26 7.93
C PRO A 240 -29.79 -9.05 8.73
N LEU A 241 -30.58 -8.58 9.71
CA LEU A 241 -30.22 -7.42 10.54
C LEU A 241 -28.98 -7.72 11.39
N TYR A 242 -28.93 -8.88 12.04
CA TYR A 242 -27.76 -9.30 12.81
C TYR A 242 -26.50 -9.43 11.94
N ILE A 243 -26.62 -10.04 10.76
CA ILE A 243 -25.49 -10.19 9.83
C ILE A 243 -24.98 -8.81 9.37
N TRP A 244 -25.91 -7.87 9.09
CA TRP A 244 -25.57 -6.50 8.72
C TRP A 244 -24.88 -5.75 9.86
N GLU A 245 -25.35 -5.88 11.10
CA GLU A 245 -24.69 -5.29 12.28
C GLU A 245 -23.27 -5.85 12.47
N CYS A 246 -23.08 -7.16 12.29
CA CYS A 246 -21.75 -7.78 12.31
C CYS A 246 -20.84 -7.23 11.21
N PHE A 247 -21.36 -7.07 9.99
CA PHE A 247 -20.63 -6.46 8.89
C PHE A 247 -20.23 -5.02 9.21
N LEU A 248 -21.15 -4.20 9.73
CA LEU A 248 -20.86 -2.81 10.10
C LEU A 248 -19.83 -2.71 11.22
N LYS A 249 -19.86 -3.61 12.21
CA LYS A 249 -18.83 -3.69 13.25
C LYS A 249 -17.45 -3.97 12.65
N LEU A 250 -17.34 -4.95 11.77
CA LEU A 250 -16.09 -5.26 11.07
C LEU A 250 -15.63 -4.09 10.18
N TRP A 251 -16.56 -3.45 9.47
CA TRP A 251 -16.27 -2.30 8.61
C TRP A 251 -15.70 -1.11 9.41
N ASN A 252 -16.25 -0.85 10.59
CA ASN A 252 -15.90 0.30 11.43
C ASN A 252 -14.74 0.06 12.40
N GLN A 253 -14.45 -1.19 12.78
CA GLN A 253 -13.33 -1.53 13.67
C GLN A 253 -12.00 -0.95 13.18
N HIS A 254 -11.84 -0.86 11.85
CA HIS A 254 -10.64 -0.34 11.21
C HIS A 254 -10.53 1.19 11.18
N LYS A 255 -11.60 1.92 11.53
CA LYS A 255 -11.56 3.37 11.69
C LYS A 255 -11.08 3.76 13.09
N GLU A 256 -11.46 3.05 14.15
CA GLU A 256 -11.26 3.53 15.53
C GLU A 256 -9.89 3.21 16.15
N GLU A 257 -9.21 2.12 15.76
CA GLU A 257 -7.95 1.69 16.39
C GLU A 257 -6.76 2.66 16.20
N TYR A 258 -6.80 3.57 15.22
CA TYR A 258 -5.65 4.37 14.78
C TYR A 258 -5.70 5.87 15.12
N TYR A 259 -6.81 6.38 15.66
CA TYR A 259 -6.98 7.82 15.95
C TYR A 259 -6.67 8.23 17.41
N ASP A 260 -6.34 7.29 18.31
CA ASP A 260 -5.92 7.61 19.68
C ASP A 260 -4.38 7.70 19.79
N ASN A 261 -3.86 8.89 20.11
CA ASN A 261 -2.42 9.14 20.33
C ASN A 261 -1.81 8.23 21.42
N LYS A 262 -2.61 7.75 22.38
CA LYS A 262 -2.15 6.81 23.40
C LYS A 262 -1.92 5.40 22.83
N ASN A 263 -2.68 5.02 21.80
CA ASN A 263 -2.50 3.75 21.10
C ASN A 263 -1.30 3.78 20.16
N LEU A 264 -0.98 4.91 19.52
CA LEU A 264 0.20 5.02 18.64
C LEU A 264 1.50 4.66 19.38
N LYS A 265 1.75 5.23 20.56
CA LYS A 265 2.96 4.92 21.35
C LYS A 265 3.00 3.45 21.82
N ASN A 266 1.85 2.85 22.09
CA ASN A 266 1.73 1.43 22.40
C ASN A 266 1.99 0.55 21.16
N ILE A 267 1.56 0.98 19.97
CA ILE A 267 1.83 0.34 18.69
C ILE A 267 3.32 0.43 18.35
N GLU A 268 3.97 1.58 18.55
CA GLU A 268 5.44 1.71 18.37
C GLU A 268 6.19 0.70 19.25
N ASN A 269 5.85 0.65 20.54
CA ASN A 269 6.44 -0.29 21.49
C ASN A 269 6.15 -1.76 21.13
N ALA A 270 4.91 -2.08 20.74
CA ALA A 270 4.52 -3.44 20.35
C ALA A 270 5.23 -3.89 19.08
N LEU A 271 5.37 -3.01 18.09
CA LEU A 271 6.07 -3.28 16.84
C LEU A 271 7.57 -3.44 17.07
N GLU A 272 8.22 -2.55 17.82
CA GLU A 272 9.63 -2.71 18.20
C GLU A 272 9.89 -4.03 18.93
N ASN A 273 8.96 -4.46 19.79
CA ASN A 273 9.04 -5.74 20.48
C ASN A 273 8.80 -6.94 19.53
N SER A 274 7.92 -6.81 18.52
CA SER A 274 7.70 -7.85 17.51
C SER A 274 8.92 -8.02 16.59
N PHE A 275 9.53 -6.93 16.13
CA PHE A 275 10.74 -6.98 15.31
C PHE A 275 11.97 -7.49 16.09
N LYS A 276 12.03 -7.24 17.40
CA LYS A 276 13.04 -7.87 18.29
C LYS A 276 12.84 -9.39 18.40
N LYS A 277 11.59 -9.87 18.45
CA LYS A 277 11.28 -11.32 18.46
C LYS A 277 11.62 -12.00 17.12
N ASP A 278 11.45 -11.32 15.99
CA ASP A 278 11.82 -11.85 14.68
C ASP A 278 13.35 -11.91 14.47
N LYS A 279 14.12 -11.00 15.10
CA LYS A 279 15.59 -11.15 15.19
C LYS A 279 16.02 -12.42 15.93
N ILE A 280 15.25 -12.88 16.91
CA ILE A 280 15.55 -14.12 17.68
C ILE A 280 15.22 -15.38 16.86
N LYS A 281 14.28 -15.33 15.91
CA LYS A 281 14.02 -16.48 15.01
C LYS A 281 15.00 -16.58 13.84
N ILE A 282 15.55 -15.47 13.37
CA ILE A 282 16.52 -15.49 12.26
C ILE A 282 17.93 -15.88 12.76
N TYR A 283 18.27 -15.63 14.02
CA TYR A 283 19.55 -16.04 14.61
C TYR A 283 19.58 -17.46 15.19
N ASN A 284 18.43 -18.12 15.42
CA ASN A 284 18.37 -19.47 16.00
C ASN A 284 18.16 -20.60 14.96
N SER A 285 18.45 -20.36 13.67
CA SER A 285 18.42 -21.41 12.62
C SER A 285 19.74 -21.58 11.86
N ASN A 286 20.82 -20.97 12.36
CA ASN A 286 22.18 -21.24 11.93
C ASN A 286 23.05 -21.37 13.18
N PHE A 287 22.99 -22.51 13.85
CA PHE A 287 24.06 -23.16 14.64
C PHE A 287 23.41 -24.36 15.35
N ASP A 288 23.23 -25.44 14.58
CA ASP A 288 23.56 -26.84 14.91
C ASP A 288 23.25 -27.71 13.68
#